data_AF-A0A537V0V0-F1
#
_entry.id   AF-A0A537V0V0-F1
#
_cell.length_a   1.000
_cell.length_b   1.000
_cell.length_c   1.000
_cell.angle_alpha   90.00
_cell.angle_beta   90.00
_cell.angle_gamma   90.00
#
_symmetry.space_group_name_H-M   'P 1'
#
loop_
_entity.id
_entity.type
_entity.pdbx_description
1 polymer ?
#
loop_
_entity_poly.entity_id
_entity_poly.type
_entity_poly.pdbx_seq_one_letter_code
_entity_poly.pdbx_strand_id
1 'polypeptide(L)' 'MNLAAIKCSFAESFAPVRSVDSQIRAFLAGEGEGEELLHSIYDHVLDEPVPERLTALLKP' A
#
# COMPACT_ATOMS: atom_id res chain seq x y z
N MET A 1 28.00 12.56 -2.12
CA MET A 1 26.65 12.52 -2.71
C MET A 1 25.66 12.24 -1.60
N ASN A 2 24.80 13.19 -1.28
CA ASN A 2 23.96 13.17 -0.06
C ASN A 2 22.52 12.81 -0.48
N LEU A 3 22.04 11.61 -0.14
CA LEU A 3 20.66 11.19 -0.39
C LEU A 3 19.75 11.86 0.65
N ALA A 4 19.23 13.04 0.32
CA ALA A 4 18.16 13.64 1.10
C ALA A 4 16.90 12.77 0.97
N ALA A 5 16.50 12.17 2.10
CA ALA A 5 15.34 11.30 2.23
C ALA A 5 14.08 11.98 1.66
N ILE A 6 13.47 11.35 0.65
CA ILE A 6 12.13 11.69 0.19
C ILE A 6 11.17 11.30 1.31
N LYS A 7 10.80 12.26 2.15
CA LYS A 7 9.66 12.10 3.06
C LYS A 7 8.40 12.17 2.23
N CYS A 8 7.88 11.02 1.82
CA CYS A 8 6.49 10.91 1.37
C CYS A 8 5.60 11.24 2.58
N SER A 9 5.06 12.45 2.62
CA SER A 9 3.96 12.79 3.53
C SER A 9 2.67 12.26 2.93
N PHE A 10 2.25 11.08 3.40
CA PHE A 10 0.97 10.48 3.02
C PHE A 10 -0.16 11.17 3.78
N ALA A 11 -1.07 11.83 3.07
CA ALA A 11 -2.26 12.41 3.66
C ALA A 11 -3.28 11.28 3.87
N GLU A 12 -3.49 10.86 5.12
CA GLU A 12 -4.54 9.89 5.47
C GLU A 12 -5.92 10.48 5.23
N SER A 13 -6.58 10.00 4.17
CA SER A 13 -8.00 10.22 3.90
C SER A 13 -8.82 9.14 4.61
N PHE A 14 -9.47 9.51 5.72
CA PHE A 14 -10.40 8.65 6.45
C PHE A 14 -11.76 8.53 5.71
N ALA A 15 -11.77 7.81 4.60
CA ALA A 15 -13.01 7.28 4.02
C ALA A 15 -13.35 5.94 4.71
N PRO A 16 -14.64 5.56 4.82
CA PRO A 16 -15.01 4.24 5.35
C PRO A 16 -14.33 3.15 4.51
N VAL A 17 -13.41 2.41 5.13
CA VAL A 17 -12.52 1.46 4.45
C VAL A 17 -13.34 0.31 3.89
N ARG A 18 -13.68 0.38 2.60
CA ARG A 18 -14.09 -0.80 1.84
C ARG A 18 -12.92 -1.78 1.86
N SER A 19 -13.17 -3.07 2.11
CA SER A 19 -12.10 -4.07 2.01
C SER A 19 -11.44 -4.01 0.63
N VAL A 20 -10.13 -4.27 0.57
CA VAL A 20 -9.38 -4.30 -0.69
C VAL A 20 -10.06 -5.21 -1.71
N ASP A 21 -10.52 -6.38 -1.29
CA ASP A 21 -11.32 -7.31 -2.12
C ASP A 21 -12.57 -6.67 -2.75
N SER A 22 -13.31 -5.86 -1.99
CA SER A 22 -14.49 -5.16 -2.51
C SER A 22 -14.10 -4.08 -3.51
N GLN A 23 -12.96 -3.41 -3.31
CA GLN A 23 -12.45 -2.38 -4.22
C GLN A 23 -11.93 -3.00 -5.53
N ILE A 24 -11.23 -4.14 -5.46
CA ILE A 24 -10.80 -4.90 -6.63
C ILE A 24 -12.01 -5.30 -7.49
N ARG A 25 -13.06 -5.84 -6.87
CA ARG A 25 -14.28 -6.24 -7.59
C ARG A 25 -14.96 -5.05 -8.27
N ALA A 26 -15.04 -3.90 -7.60
CA ALA A 26 -15.59 -2.68 -8.17
C ALA A 26 -14.77 -2.23 -9.39
N PHE A 27 -13.45 -2.15 -9.25
CA PHE A 27 -12.56 -1.75 -10.34
C PHE A 27 -12.68 -2.68 -11.55
N LEU A 28 -12.73 -4.00 -11.34
CA LEU A 28 -12.92 -4.97 -12.42
C LEU A 28 -14.30 -4.87 -13.09
N ALA A 29 -15.31 -4.36 -12.38
CA ALA A 29 -16.62 -4.05 -12.95
C ALA A 29 -16.64 -2.69 -13.70
N GLY A 30 -15.52 -1.95 -13.71
CA GLY A 30 -15.44 -0.61 -14.29
C GLY A 30 -15.96 0.49 -13.34
N GLU A 31 -16.12 0.18 -12.06
CA GLU A 31 -16.57 1.10 -11.02
C GLU A 31 -15.40 1.53 -10.12
N GLY A 32 -15.29 2.83 -9.86
CA GLY A 32 -14.25 3.38 -8.99
C GLY A 32 -12.94 3.73 -9.70
N GLU A 33 -12.06 4.43 -8.99
CA GLU A 33 -10.81 4.95 -9.53
C GLU A 33 -9.64 3.99 -9.26
N GLY A 34 -8.85 3.71 -10.30
CA GLY A 34 -7.70 2.81 -10.17
C GLY A 34 -6.63 3.34 -9.21
N GLU A 35 -6.49 4.66 -9.08
CA GLU A 35 -5.53 5.28 -8.17
C GLU A 35 -5.88 5.02 -6.69
N GLU A 36 -7.15 5.12 -6.33
CA GLU A 36 -7.63 4.82 -4.97
C GLU A 36 -7.48 3.32 -4.64
N LEU A 37 -7.74 2.45 -5.62
CA LEU A 37 -7.52 1.01 -5.48
C LEU A 37 -6.03 0.70 -5.26
N LEU A 38 -5.14 1.29 -6.06
CA LEU A 38 -3.70 1.06 -5.94
C LEU A 38 -3.20 1.49 -4.57
N HIS A 39 -3.63 2.65 -4.07
CA HIS A 39 -3.33 3.09 -2.71
C HIS A 39 -3.77 2.08 -1.66
N SER A 40 -5.03 1.63 -1.73
CA SER A 40 -5.55 0.65 -0.77
C SER A 40 -4.80 -0.69 -0.81
N ILE A 41 -4.34 -1.12 -2.00
CA ILE A 41 -3.50 -2.32 -2.14
C ILE A 41 -2.12 -2.10 -1.52
N TYR A 42 -1.49 -0.96 -1.79
CA TYR A 42 -0.16 -0.66 -1.23
C TYR A 42 -0.21 -0.57 0.29
N ASP A 43 -1.19 0.13 0.85
CA ASP A 43 -1.37 0.23 2.29
C ASP A 43 -1.57 -1.16 2.92
N HIS A 44 -2.39 -2.02 2.30
CA HIS A 44 -2.62 -3.39 2.76
C HIS A 44 -1.36 -4.26 2.76
N VAL A 45 -0.52 -4.16 1.72
CA VAL A 45 0.74 -4.92 1.65
C VAL A 45 1.79 -4.35 2.60
N LEU A 46 1.80 -3.03 2.83
CA LEU A 46 2.73 -2.39 3.78
C LEU A 46 2.43 -2.79 5.24
N ASP A 47 1.18 -3.12 5.55
CA ASP A 47 0.79 -3.68 6.85
C ASP A 47 1.26 -5.15 7.04
N GLU A 48 1.68 -5.83 5.98
CA GLU A 48 2.19 -7.20 6.10
C GLU A 48 3.60 -7.24 6.72
N PRO A 49 3.88 -8.20 7.62
CA PRO A 49 5.21 -8.35 8.18
C PRO A 49 6.21 -8.70 7.09
N VAL A 50 7.38 -8.06 7.12
CA VAL A 50 8.48 -8.37 6.20
C VAL A 50 8.87 -9.84 6.34
N PRO A 51 8.90 -10.63 5.25
CA PRO A 51 9.26 -12.04 5.30
C PRO A 51 10.62 -12.30 5.97
N GLU A 52 10.69 -13.32 6.83
CA GLU A 52 11.91 -13.66 7.58
C GLU A 52 13.14 -13.91 6.70
N ARG A 53 12.96 -14.49 5.51
CA ARG A 53 14.04 -14.69 4.53
C ARG A 53 14.69 -13.38 4.09
N LEU A 54 13.93 -12.28 4.02
CA LEU A 54 14.44 -10.96 3.66
C LEU A 54 15.12 -10.31 4.86
N THR A 55 14.56 -10.48 6.07
CA THR A 55 15.20 -9.96 7.29
C THR A 55 16.51 -10.68 7.60
N ALA A 56 16.65 -11.95 7.23
CA ALA A 56 17.89 -12.72 7.36
C ALA A 56 19.05 -12.14 6.53
N LEU A 57 18.78 -11.51 5.39
CA LEU A 57 19.81 -10.87 4.55
C LEU A 57 20.40 -9.60 5.18
N LEU A 58 19.70 -9.02 6.16
CA LEU A 58 20.11 -7.79 6.85
C LEU A 58 20.87 -8.08 8.15
N LYS A 59 20.96 -9.34 8.57
CA LYS A 59 21.69 -9.74 9.78
C LYS A 59 23.18 -9.96 9.40
N PRO A 60 24.12 -9.35 10.15
CA PRO A 60 25.55 -9.39 9.85
C PRO A 60 26.16 -10.78 9.95
#